data_AF-A0A950FRD6-F1
#
_entry.id   AF-A0A950FRD6-F1
#
_cell.length_a   1.000
_cell.length_b   1.000
_cell.length_c   1.000
_cell.angle_alpha   90.00
_cell.angle_beta   90.00
_cell.angle_gamma   90.00
#
_symmetry.space_group_name_H-M   'P 1'
#
loop_
_entity.id
_entity.type
_entity.pdbx_description
1 polymer ?
#
loop_
_entity_poly.entity_id
_entity_poly.type
_entity_poly.pdbx_seq_one_letter_code
_entity_poly.pdbx_strand_id
1 'polypeptide(L)'
;MKTTRKSAAPTSADEIARLADQGEDVSQFFTNRGRMVTPIQRVNVDFTGQMLDELDSAAADLNVSRQAIIKTLLRQALDQRHLAMAAINSKQYDRKKARAPVASRRGS
;
A
#
# COMPACT_ATOMS: atom_id res chain seq x y z
N MET A 1 -20.56 23.64 43.42
CA MET A 1 -21.34 22.54 42.83
C MET A 1 -20.77 22.22 41.45
N LYS A 2 -20.28 21.00 41.20
CA LYS A 2 -19.80 20.56 39.87
C LYS A 2 -20.93 19.79 39.20
N THR A 3 -21.48 20.33 38.12
CA THR A 3 -22.53 19.68 37.32
C THR A 3 -21.88 18.75 36.30
N THR A 4 -22.06 17.45 36.46
CA THR A 4 -21.63 16.44 35.48
C THR A 4 -22.61 16.45 34.30
N ARG A 5 -22.16 16.87 33.12
CA ARG A 5 -22.98 16.84 31.90
C ARG A 5 -23.22 15.39 31.47
N LYS A 6 -24.49 15.05 31.29
CA LYS A 6 -24.99 13.77 30.78
C LYS A 6 -24.47 13.57 29.34
N SER A 7 -23.75 12.50 29.07
CA SER A 7 -23.29 12.18 27.71
C SER A 7 -24.48 11.78 26.84
N ALA A 8 -24.70 12.51 25.75
CA ALA A 8 -25.72 12.21 24.76
C ALA A 8 -25.43 10.84 24.10
N ALA A 9 -26.50 10.12 23.74
CA ALA A 9 -26.37 8.86 23.01
C ALA A 9 -25.69 9.10 21.65
N PRO A 10 -24.85 8.16 21.18
CA PRO A 10 -24.22 8.28 19.87
C PRO A 10 -25.29 8.31 18.77
N THR A 11 -25.19 9.31 17.89
CA THR A 11 -26.04 9.47 16.70
C THR A 11 -25.97 8.20 15.84
N SER A 12 -27.12 7.72 15.39
CA SER A 12 -27.20 6.48 14.59
C SER A 12 -26.73 6.70 13.15
N ALA A 13 -26.32 5.62 12.45
CA ALA A 13 -25.91 5.70 11.06
C ALA A 13 -27.03 6.20 10.12
N ASP A 14 -28.27 5.77 10.37
CA ASP A 14 -29.45 6.19 9.59
C ASP A 14 -29.74 7.69 9.74
N GLU A 15 -29.48 8.23 10.93
CA GLU A 15 -29.65 9.66 11.21
C GLU A 15 -28.57 10.50 10.52
N ILE A 16 -27.32 10.01 10.51
CA ILE A 16 -26.22 10.64 9.77
C ILE A 16 -26.50 10.63 8.26
N ALA A 17 -27.05 9.53 7.72
CA ALA A 17 -27.42 9.44 6.30
C ALA A 17 -28.48 10.49 5.92
N ARG A 18 -29.51 10.69 6.76
CA ARG A 18 -30.53 11.72 6.52
C ARG A 18 -29.98 13.14 6.54
N LEU A 19 -29.06 13.44 7.47
CA LEU A 19 -28.39 14.74 7.52
C LEU A 19 -27.61 15.00 6.22
N ALA A 20 -26.90 13.98 5.71
CA ALA A 20 -26.19 14.07 4.44
C ALA A 20 -27.15 14.26 3.25
N ASP A 21 -28.27 13.54 3.20
CA ASP A 21 -29.29 13.68 2.15
C ASP A 21 -29.95 15.08 2.15
N GLN A 22 -30.00 15.74 3.31
CA GLN A 22 -30.48 17.12 3.47
C GLN A 22 -29.41 18.17 3.13
N GLY A 23 -28.20 17.75 2.77
CA GLY A 23 -27.07 18.63 2.46
C GLY A 23 -26.37 19.22 3.69
N GLU A 24 -26.61 18.66 4.88
CA GLU A 24 -25.89 19.08 6.09
C GLU A 24 -24.47 18.48 6.15
N ASP A 25 -23.57 19.20 6.82
CA ASP A 25 -22.20 18.75 7.02
C ASP A 25 -22.12 17.63 8.07
N VAL A 26 -21.82 16.42 7.59
CA VAL A 26 -21.66 15.20 8.39
C VAL A 26 -20.19 14.87 8.69
N SER A 27 -19.23 15.73 8.33
CA SER A 27 -17.79 15.51 8.48
C SER A 27 -17.37 15.13 9.91
N GLN A 28 -18.06 15.65 10.93
CA GLN A 28 -17.84 15.33 12.34
C GLN A 28 -17.99 13.84 12.68
N PHE A 29 -18.73 13.08 11.87
CA PHE A 29 -18.92 11.63 12.05
C PHE A 29 -17.86 10.80 11.30
N PHE A 30 -17.11 11.41 10.36
CA PHE A 30 -16.03 10.76 9.62
C PHE A 30 -14.71 10.88 10.38
N THR A 31 -14.43 9.88 11.22
CA THR A 31 -13.17 9.85 11.99
C THR A 31 -11.93 9.53 11.13
N ASN A 32 -12.13 9.15 9.86
CA ASN A 32 -11.11 8.66 8.93
C ASN A 32 -10.21 7.53 9.50
N ARG A 33 -10.71 6.82 10.53
CA ARG A 33 -10.02 5.68 11.18
C ARG A 33 -10.27 4.36 10.45
N GLY A 34 -11.12 4.37 9.42
CA GLY A 34 -11.31 3.23 8.52
C GLY A 34 -10.14 3.11 7.55
N ARG A 35 -9.68 1.89 7.28
CA ARG A 35 -8.68 1.65 6.23
C ARG A 35 -9.35 1.87 4.88
N MET A 36 -9.04 2.98 4.20
CA MET A 36 -9.45 3.17 2.81
C MET A 36 -8.83 2.04 1.97
N VAL A 37 -9.66 1.11 1.51
CA VAL A 37 -9.24 0.11 0.53
C VAL A 37 -9.13 0.83 -0.80
N THR A 38 -7.95 0.82 -1.40
CA THR A 38 -7.75 1.39 -2.74
C THR A 38 -8.66 0.66 -3.73
N PRO A 39 -9.30 1.38 -4.67
CA PRO A 39 -10.12 0.75 -5.70
C PRO A 39 -9.32 -0.32 -6.45
N ILE A 40 -9.93 -1.48 -6.69
CA ILE A 40 -9.33 -2.55 -7.49
C ILE A 40 -9.22 -2.07 -8.94
N GLN A 41 -8.00 -1.92 -9.45
CA GLN A 41 -7.75 -1.66 -10.85
C GLN A 41 -7.64 -2.99 -11.60
N ARG A 42 -8.47 -3.18 -12.63
CA ARG A 42 -8.43 -4.38 -13.48
C ARG A 42 -7.61 -4.07 -14.72
N VAL A 43 -6.69 -4.96 -15.06
CA VAL A 43 -5.81 -4.86 -16.22
C VAL A 43 -5.86 -6.18 -16.98
N ASN A 44 -6.00 -6.11 -18.30
CA ASN A 44 -5.95 -7.27 -19.18
C ASN A 44 -4.50 -7.54 -19.58
N VAL A 45 -4.07 -8.80 -19.50
CA VAL A 45 -2.74 -9.27 -19.89
C VAL A 45 -2.92 -10.58 -20.63
N ASP A 46 -2.30 -10.68 -21.81
CA ASP A 46 -2.35 -11.90 -22.60
C ASP A 46 -1.32 -12.91 -22.08
N PHE A 47 -1.76 -14.17 -21.96
CA PHE A 47 -0.94 -15.32 -21.61
C PHE A 47 -1.07 -16.36 -22.72
N THR A 48 0.04 -17.01 -23.06
CA THR A 48 -0.02 -18.17 -23.97
C THR A 48 -0.70 -19.34 -23.27
N GLY A 49 -1.26 -20.28 -24.05
CA GLY A 49 -1.85 -21.50 -23.50
C GLY A 49 -0.86 -22.27 -22.62
N GLN A 50 0.38 -22.44 -23.11
CA GLN A 50 1.45 -23.11 -22.37
C GLN A 50 1.72 -22.44 -21.00
N MET A 51 1.76 -21.11 -20.93
CA MET A 51 1.96 -20.42 -19.65
C MET A 51 0.79 -20.66 -18.69
N LEU A 52 -0.43 -20.74 -19.20
CA LEU A 52 -1.61 -21.04 -18.36
C LEU A 52 -1.54 -22.47 -17.83
N ASP A 53 -1.13 -23.44 -18.66
CA ASP A 53 -0.98 -24.84 -18.25
C ASP A 53 0.06 -24.99 -17.13
N GLU A 54 1.21 -24.32 -17.27
CA GLU A 54 2.26 -24.29 -16.23
C GLU A 54 1.75 -23.65 -14.93
N LEU A 55 1.04 -22.52 -15.02
CA LEU A 55 0.46 -21.84 -13.86
C LEU A 55 -0.64 -22.68 -13.19
N ASP A 56 -1.44 -23.42 -13.96
CA ASP A 56 -2.49 -24.29 -13.44
C ASP A 56 -1.94 -25.52 -12.74
N SER A 57 -0.88 -26.14 -13.29
CA SER A 57 -0.19 -27.24 -12.61
C SER A 57 0.36 -26.77 -11.26
N ALA A 58 1.07 -25.63 -11.23
CA ALA A 58 1.61 -25.08 -9.99
C ALA A 58 0.51 -24.70 -8.99
N ALA A 59 -0.62 -24.18 -9.47
CA ALA A 59 -1.77 -23.84 -8.64
C ALA A 59 -2.41 -25.10 -8.02
N ALA A 60 -2.52 -26.20 -8.78
CA ALA A 60 -3.03 -27.48 -8.31
C ALA A 60 -2.11 -28.10 -7.24
N ASP A 61 -0.81 -28.14 -7.50
CA ASP A 61 0.19 -28.70 -6.58
C ASP A 61 0.19 -27.98 -5.22
N LEU A 62 -0.04 -26.66 -5.24
CA LEU A 62 -0.08 -25.82 -4.04
C LEU A 62 -1.49 -25.66 -3.46
N ASN A 63 -2.52 -26.23 -4.09
CA ASN A 63 -3.94 -26.08 -3.73
C ASN A 63 -4.36 -24.62 -3.52
N VAL A 64 -4.00 -23.75 -4.47
CA VAL A 64 -4.35 -22.32 -4.47
C VAL A 64 -4.89 -21.90 -5.83
N SER A 65 -5.50 -20.72 -5.90
CA SER A 65 -5.93 -20.17 -7.20
C SER A 65 -4.73 -19.74 -8.07
N ARG A 66 -4.86 -19.88 -9.39
CA ARG A 66 -3.93 -19.29 -10.38
C ARG A 66 -3.61 -17.82 -10.09
N GLN A 67 -4.63 -17.05 -9.69
CA GLN A 67 -4.50 -15.64 -9.34
C GLN A 67 -3.58 -15.41 -8.12
N ALA A 68 -3.56 -16.32 -7.15
CA ALA A 68 -2.67 -16.22 -6.00
C ALA A 68 -1.20 -16.45 -6.41
N ILE A 69 -0.96 -17.41 -7.32
CA ILE A 69 0.37 -17.63 -7.91
C ILE A 69 0.82 -16.39 -8.66
N ILE A 70 0.01 -15.89 -9.61
CA ILE A 70 0.34 -14.69 -10.40
C ILE A 70 0.66 -13.49 -9.50
N LYS A 71 -0.19 -13.22 -8.50
CA LYS A 71 0.01 -12.10 -7.57
C LYS A 71 1.30 -12.24 -6.78
N THR A 72 1.61 -13.44 -6.31
CA THR A 72 2.81 -13.71 -5.51
C THR A 72 4.08 -13.55 -6.35
N LEU A 73 4.11 -14.15 -7.54
CA LEU A 73 5.25 -14.03 -8.45
C LEU A 73 5.49 -12.57 -8.88
N LEU A 74 4.42 -11.84 -9.21
CA LEU A 74 4.54 -10.43 -9.57
C LEU A 74 5.08 -9.58 -8.41
N ARG A 75 4.58 -9.82 -7.19
CA ARG A 75 5.08 -9.15 -5.98
C ARG A 75 6.57 -9.42 -5.77
N GLN A 76 6.98 -10.68 -5.85
CA GLN A 76 8.37 -11.10 -5.68
C GLN A 76 9.28 -10.43 -6.72
N ALA A 77 8.89 -10.43 -7.99
CA ALA A 77 9.67 -9.81 -9.06
C ALA A 77 9.84 -8.29 -8.84
N LEU A 78 8.76 -7.60 -8.42
CA LEU A 78 8.81 -6.17 -8.11
C LEU A 78 9.69 -5.89 -6.88
N ASP A 79 9.59 -6.70 -5.83
CA ASP A 79 10.44 -6.59 -4.64
C ASP A 79 11.92 -6.74 -4.97
N GLN A 80 12.27 -7.80 -5.70
CA GLN A 80 13.65 -8.05 -6.11
C GLN A 80 14.20 -6.89 -6.93
N ARG A 81 13.40 -6.35 -7.86
CA ARG A 81 13.78 -5.17 -8.64
C ARG A 81 14.02 -3.95 -7.75
N HIS A 82 13.15 -3.67 -6.78
CA HIS A 82 13.32 -2.55 -5.86
C HIS A 82 14.58 -2.69 -5.01
N LEU A 83 14.83 -3.88 -4.47
CA LEU A 83 16.04 -4.17 -3.69
C LEU A 83 17.31 -3.99 -4.54
N ALA A 84 17.30 -4.47 -5.79
CA ALA A 84 18.41 -4.29 -6.71
C ALA A 84 18.67 -2.80 -7.02
N MET A 85 17.62 -2.02 -7.28
CA MET A 85 17.74 -0.57 -7.53
C MET A 85 18.26 0.18 -6.29
N ALA A 86 17.77 -0.16 -5.11
CA ALA A 86 18.25 0.44 -3.86
C ALA A 86 19.75 0.16 -3.64
N ALA A 87 20.20 -1.08 -3.90
CA ALA A 87 21.59 -1.47 -3.79
C ALA A 87 22.51 -0.77 -4.83
N ILE A 88 22.01 -0.51 -6.03
CA ILE A 88 22.75 0.26 -7.04
C ILE A 88 22.91 1.72 -6.58
N ASN A 89 21.82 2.32 -6.11
CA ASN A 89 21.83 3.72 -5.66
C ASN A 89 22.74 3.93 -4.44
N SER A 90 22.73 3.00 -3.48
CA SER A 90 23.64 3.07 -2.33
C SER A 90 25.11 2.94 -2.73
N LYS A 91 25.45 1.99 -3.60
CA LYS A 91 26.82 1.83 -4.13
C LYS A 91 27.30 3.08 -4.89
N GLN A 92 26.40 3.74 -5.63
CA GLN A 92 26.73 5.00 -6.31
C GLN A 92 26.99 6.15 -5.32
N TYR A 93 26.20 6.24 -4.25
CA TYR A 93 26.42 7.21 -3.18
C TYR A 93 27.79 7.00 -2.51
N ASP A 94 28.10 5.76 -2.12
CA ASP A 94 29.38 5.44 -1.47
C ASP A 94 30.58 5.73 -2.37
N ARG A 95 30.48 5.40 -3.67
CA ARG A 95 31.54 5.71 -4.65
C ARG A 95 31.74 7.20 -4.85
N LYS A 96 30.66 8.01 -4.86
CA LYS A 96 30.76 9.47 -4.94
C LYS A 96 31.38 10.06 -3.68
N LYS A 97 30.99 9.57 -2.49
CA LYS A 97 31.57 10.00 -1.20
C LYS A 97 33.05 9.66 -1.08
N ALA A 98 33.46 8.46 -1.51
CA ALA A 98 34.87 8.03 -1.50
C ALA A 98 35.75 8.81 -2.50
N ARG A 99 35.15 9.44 -3.52
CA ARG A 99 35.83 10.28 -4.51
C ARG A 99 35.76 11.77 -4.20
N ALA A 100 35.01 12.18 -3.19
CA ALA A 100 34.99 13.58 -2.76
C ALA A 100 36.38 13.94 -2.20
N PRO A 101 37.04 15.01 -2.68
CA PRO A 101 38.32 15.41 -2.13
C PRO A 101 38.15 15.74 -0.65
N VAL A 102 39.02 15.18 0.20
CA VAL A 102 39.11 15.51 1.62
C VAL A 102 39.60 16.96 1.72
N ALA A 103 38.69 17.91 1.59
CA ALA A 103 39.00 19.32 1.75
C ALA A 103 39.28 19.62 3.23
N SER A 104 40.55 19.94 3.49
CA SER A 104 41.01 20.75 4.61
C SER A 104 40.73 20.23 6.03
N ARG A 105 41.63 19.37 6.53
CA ARG A 105 42.07 19.42 7.93
C ARG A 105 43.48 20.02 7.99
N ARG A 106 43.59 21.34 7.84
CA ARG A 106 44.72 22.12 8.36
C ARG A 106 44.20 23.45 8.86
N GLY A 107 43.71 23.43 10.10
CA GLY A 107 43.76 24.60 10.98
C GLY A 107 44.92 24.38 11.94
N SER A 108 45.98 25.16 11.77
CA SER A 108 46.99 25.46 12.80
C SER A 108 47.09 26.97 12.86
#